data_AF-A0A0S2JG44-F1
#
_entry.id   AF-A0A0S2JG44-F1
#
_cell.length_a   1.000
_cell.length_b   1.000
_cell.length_c   1.000
_cell.angle_alpha   90.00
_cell.angle_beta   90.00
_cell.angle_gamma   90.00
#
_symmetry.space_group_name_H-M   'P 1'
#
loop_
_entity.id
_entity.type
_entity.pdbx_description
1 polymer ?
#
loop_
_entity_poly.entity_id
_entity_poly.type
_entity_poly.pdbx_seq_one_letter_code
_entity_poly.pdbx_strand_id
1 'polypeptide(L)'
;MPKQYQQYSIEDFDKFDCLKLSKRFYLVLLFVLRGYLVWLMSVTNMQDRVSTMQWVYPDTNVFLLSLLSGVIGLFVVLIISLRRPNAPNWVKMLWPHCRALLIVALIFDFTINLISFFYWQLTSMPWLICQALIVFALITLCFTSKRMHINLIEFPQTLPDK
;
A
#
# COMPACT_ATOMS: atom_id res chain seq x y z
N MET A 1 12.50 -19.79 -21.23
CA MET A 1 12.07 -18.74 -20.27
C MET A 1 13.30 -18.12 -19.63
N PRO A 2 13.35 -16.80 -19.41
CA PRO A 2 14.48 -16.18 -18.71
C PRO A 2 14.58 -16.71 -17.27
N LYS A 3 15.81 -16.82 -16.73
CA LYS A 3 16.13 -17.47 -15.44
C LYS A 3 15.27 -16.99 -14.25
N GLN A 4 14.73 -15.78 -14.34
CA GLN A 4 13.91 -15.13 -13.31
C GLN A 4 12.56 -15.83 -13.01
N TYR A 5 12.03 -16.64 -13.93
CA TYR A 5 10.72 -17.30 -13.77
C TYR A 5 10.79 -18.78 -13.37
N GLN A 6 11.99 -19.36 -13.25
CA GLN A 6 12.17 -20.80 -13.04
C GLN A 6 11.54 -21.34 -11.74
N GLN A 7 11.28 -20.45 -10.78
CA GLN A 7 10.72 -20.78 -9.47
C GLN A 7 9.18 -20.66 -9.40
N TYR A 8 8.50 -20.25 -10.48
CA TYR A 8 7.06 -20.02 -10.49
C TYR A 8 6.32 -21.08 -11.30
N SER A 9 5.19 -21.54 -10.78
CA SER A 9 4.29 -22.47 -11.47
C SER A 9 3.35 -21.72 -12.41
N ILE A 10 2.67 -22.43 -13.32
CA ILE A 10 1.67 -21.85 -14.22
C ILE A 10 0.55 -21.15 -13.43
N GLU A 11 0.20 -21.68 -12.25
CA GLU A 11 -0.82 -21.11 -11.35
C GLU A 11 -0.46 -19.73 -10.78
N ASP A 12 0.84 -19.37 -10.77
CA ASP A 12 1.31 -18.08 -10.29
C ASP A 12 1.03 -16.93 -11.27
N PHE A 13 0.65 -17.24 -12.50
CA PHE A 13 0.36 -16.28 -13.56
C PHE A 13 -1.14 -15.94 -13.59
N ASP A 14 -1.43 -14.72 -14.06
CA ASP A 14 -2.77 -14.22 -14.30
C ASP A 14 -3.20 -14.52 -15.76
N LYS A 15 -4.50 -14.35 -16.07
CA LYS A 15 -5.08 -14.46 -17.42
C LYS A 15 -4.36 -13.66 -18.53
N PHE A 16 -3.51 -12.69 -18.18
CA PHE A 16 -2.69 -11.90 -19.10
C PHE A 16 -1.22 -12.32 -19.17
N ASP A 17 -0.89 -13.55 -18.76
CA ASP A 17 0.47 -14.12 -18.70
C ASP A 17 1.46 -13.30 -17.85
N CYS A 18 0.96 -12.43 -16.98
CA CYS A 18 1.74 -11.68 -16.01
C CYS A 18 1.77 -12.41 -14.68
N LEU A 19 2.87 -12.28 -13.94
CA LEU A 19 2.96 -12.84 -12.59
C LEU A 19 1.93 -12.15 -11.69
N LYS A 20 1.19 -12.92 -10.87
CA LYS A 20 0.28 -12.36 -9.87
C LYS A 20 1.04 -11.49 -8.87
N LEU A 21 0.37 -10.41 -8.45
CA LEU A 21 0.91 -9.46 -7.48
C LEU A 21 1.36 -10.17 -6.20
N SER A 22 2.55 -9.78 -5.74
CA SER A 22 3.12 -10.31 -4.50
C SER A 22 2.19 -10.02 -3.32
N LYS A 23 1.92 -11.03 -2.47
CA LYS A 23 1.16 -10.85 -1.22
C LYS A 23 1.73 -9.74 -0.33
N ARG A 24 3.06 -9.54 -0.38
CA ARG A 24 3.76 -8.47 0.35
C ARG A 24 3.33 -7.07 -0.12
N PHE A 25 3.04 -6.91 -1.42
CA PHE A 25 2.53 -5.65 -1.96
C PHE A 25 1.19 -5.29 -1.31
N TYR A 26 0.28 -6.26 -1.23
CA TYR A 26 -1.02 -6.08 -0.59
C TYR A 26 -0.91 -5.83 0.91
N LEU A 27 0.06 -6.44 1.60
CA LEU A 27 0.30 -6.19 3.03
C LEU A 27 0.69 -4.73 3.28
N VAL A 28 1.63 -4.19 2.49
CA VAL A 28 2.04 -2.78 2.59
C VAL A 28 0.86 -1.85 2.27
N LEU A 29 0.13 -2.16 1.20
CA LEU A 29 -1.04 -1.40 0.79
C LEU A 29 -2.14 -1.40 1.87
N LEU A 30 -2.38 -2.55 2.53
CA LEU A 30 -3.34 -2.68 3.63
C LEU A 30 -2.98 -1.75 4.79
N PHE A 31 -1.69 -1.70 5.15
CA PHE A 31 -1.22 -0.81 6.21
C PHE A 31 -1.38 0.67 5.86
N VAL A 32 -1.09 1.07 4.61
CA VAL A 32 -1.30 2.45 4.15
C VAL A 32 -2.80 2.80 4.14
N LEU A 33 -3.67 1.86 3.78
CA LEU A 33 -5.12 2.05 3.72
C LEU A 33 -5.82 1.90 5.07
N ARG A 34 -5.10 1.59 6.17
CA ARG A 34 -5.71 1.29 7.47
C ARG A 34 -6.63 2.41 7.97
N GLY A 35 -6.29 3.67 7.71
CA GLY A 35 -7.13 4.82 8.03
C GLY A 35 -8.49 4.76 7.32
N TYR A 36 -8.51 4.42 6.03
CA TYR A 36 -9.75 4.24 5.28
C TYR A 36 -10.55 3.01 5.71
N LEU A 37 -9.90 1.92 6.11
CA LEU A 37 -10.58 0.75 6.65
C LEU A 37 -11.27 1.09 7.98
N VAL A 38 -10.57 1.78 8.87
CA VAL A 38 -11.13 2.28 10.14
C VAL A 38 -12.27 3.27 9.89
N TRP A 39 -12.09 4.17 8.92
CA TRP A 39 -13.13 5.10 8.51
C TRP A 39 -14.40 4.38 8.03
N LEU A 40 -14.26 3.38 7.14
CA LEU A 40 -15.38 2.58 6.66
C LEU A 40 -16.09 1.85 7.82
N MET A 41 -15.33 1.22 8.72
CA MET A 41 -15.89 0.58 9.92
C MET A 41 -16.67 1.58 10.79
N SER A 42 -16.11 2.76 11.02
CA SER A 42 -16.74 3.84 11.77
C SER A 42 -18.03 4.35 11.12
N VAL A 43 -18.05 4.48 9.78
CA VAL A 43 -19.25 4.88 9.04
C VAL A 43 -20.31 3.79 9.08
N THR A 44 -19.94 2.51 9.01
CA THR A 44 -20.90 1.40 9.11
C THR A 44 -21.44 1.20 10.53
N ASN A 45 -20.65 1.52 11.55
CA ASN A 45 -21.01 1.38 12.97
C ASN A 45 -21.40 2.73 13.57
N MET A 46 -22.55 3.26 13.14
CA MET A 46 -23.02 4.61 13.47
C MET A 46 -23.16 4.90 14.98
N GLN A 47 -23.36 3.88 15.82
CA GLN A 47 -23.54 4.03 17.26
C GLN A 47 -22.22 4.22 18.03
N ASP A 48 -21.10 3.66 17.54
CA ASP A 48 -19.82 3.59 18.27
C ASP A 48 -18.63 4.05 17.42
N ARG A 49 -18.83 5.17 16.70
CA ARG A 49 -17.86 5.71 15.75
C ARG A 49 -16.51 6.04 16.38
N VAL A 50 -16.54 6.64 17.57
CA VAL A 50 -15.35 7.12 18.30
C VAL A 50 -14.58 5.94 18.90
N SER A 51 -15.30 4.99 19.51
CA SER A 51 -14.75 3.78 20.12
C SER A 51 -13.99 2.91 19.11
N THR A 52 -14.54 2.74 17.90
CA THR A 52 -13.91 1.95 16.82
C THR A 52 -12.61 2.58 16.34
N MET A 53 -12.54 3.91 16.36
CA MET A 53 -11.40 4.67 15.84
C MET A 53 -10.25 4.75 16.83
N GLN A 54 -10.56 4.91 18.12
CA GLN A 54 -9.59 4.97 19.22
C GLN A 54 -8.80 3.66 19.39
N TRP A 55 -9.30 2.55 18.85
CA TRP A 55 -8.60 1.27 18.83
C TRP A 55 -7.34 1.28 17.95
N VAL A 56 -7.32 2.10 16.89
CA VAL A 56 -6.24 2.13 15.90
C VAL A 56 -5.46 3.45 15.94
N TYR A 57 -6.11 4.54 16.34
CA TYR A 57 -5.48 5.86 16.42
C TYR A 57 -5.67 6.44 17.82
N PRO A 58 -4.61 7.01 18.43
CA PRO A 58 -4.73 7.57 19.78
C PRO A 58 -5.58 8.85 19.81
N ASP A 59 -5.68 9.56 18.69
CA ASP A 59 -6.43 10.81 18.58
C ASP A 59 -7.10 10.99 17.21
N THR A 60 -8.15 11.83 17.19
CA THR A 60 -8.95 12.10 16.00
C THR A 60 -8.21 12.88 14.94
N ASN A 61 -7.36 13.82 15.33
CA ASN A 61 -6.57 14.62 14.39
C ASN A 61 -5.53 13.75 13.69
N VAL A 62 -4.89 12.85 14.43
CA VAL A 62 -3.91 11.91 13.87
C VAL A 62 -4.55 10.99 12.84
N PHE A 63 -5.75 10.48 13.14
CA PHE A 63 -6.54 9.72 12.17
C PHE A 63 -6.86 10.51 10.91
N LEU A 64 -7.41 11.73 11.05
CA LEU A 64 -7.79 12.56 9.89
C LEU A 64 -6.58 12.87 9.01
N LEU A 65 -5.43 13.14 9.60
CA LEU A 65 -4.18 13.36 8.86
C LEU A 65 -3.67 12.09 8.20
N SER A 66 -3.78 10.94 8.86
CA SER A 66 -3.45 9.64 8.26
C SER A 66 -4.40 9.26 7.11
N LEU A 67 -5.57 9.88 6.94
CA LEU A 67 -6.35 9.71 5.71
C LEU A 67 -5.63 10.32 4.51
N LEU A 68 -4.86 11.40 4.68
CA LEU A 68 -4.09 12.03 3.60
C LEU A 68 -3.02 11.07 3.05
N SER A 69 -2.33 10.33 3.92
CA SER A 69 -1.38 9.30 3.49
C SER A 69 -2.10 8.14 2.78
N GLY A 70 -3.29 7.78 3.26
CA GLY A 70 -4.16 6.79 2.65
C GLY A 70 -4.62 7.15 1.23
N VAL A 71 -4.75 8.45 0.88
CA VAL A 71 -5.10 8.87 -0.50
C VAL A 71 -4.05 8.37 -1.49
N ILE A 72 -2.77 8.41 -1.13
CA ILE A 72 -1.68 7.86 -1.94
C ILE A 72 -1.86 6.34 -2.10
N GLY A 73 -2.25 5.65 -1.03
CA GLY A 73 -2.62 4.24 -1.07
C GLY A 73 -3.78 3.95 -2.03
N LEU A 74 -4.87 4.73 -1.95
CA LEU A 74 -6.03 4.59 -2.84
C LEU A 74 -5.65 4.84 -4.30
N PHE A 75 -4.76 5.79 -4.55
CA PHE A 75 -4.24 6.03 -5.88
C PHE A 75 -3.45 4.82 -6.42
N VAL A 76 -2.67 4.15 -5.57
CA VAL A 76 -2.02 2.88 -5.92
C VAL A 76 -3.06 1.77 -6.18
N VAL A 77 -4.14 1.69 -5.38
CA VAL A 77 -5.26 0.76 -5.67
C VAL A 77 -5.83 1.03 -7.06
N LEU A 78 -6.08 2.30 -7.41
CA LEU A 78 -6.60 2.68 -8.71
C LEU A 78 -5.69 2.23 -9.85
N ILE A 79 -4.37 2.43 -9.71
CA ILE A 79 -3.38 1.97 -10.70
C ILE A 79 -3.45 0.43 -10.85
N ILE A 80 -3.54 -0.32 -9.75
CA ILE A 80 -3.67 -1.79 -9.79
C ILE A 80 -4.97 -2.19 -10.48
N SER A 81 -6.10 -1.56 -10.13
CA SER A 81 -7.41 -1.85 -10.72
C SER A 81 -7.44 -1.58 -12.23
N LEU A 82 -6.64 -0.62 -12.71
CA LEU A 82 -6.52 -0.27 -14.13
C LEU A 82 -5.40 -1.05 -14.86
N ARG A 83 -4.69 -1.97 -14.18
CA ARG A 83 -3.63 -2.79 -14.80
C ARG A 83 -4.24 -3.85 -15.74
N ARG A 84 -4.36 -3.51 -17.02
CA ARG A 84 -4.89 -4.36 -18.11
C ARG A 84 -4.19 -4.07 -19.46
N PRO A 85 -4.27 -4.96 -20.47
CA PRO A 85 -3.56 -4.80 -21.75
C PRO A 85 -3.76 -3.44 -22.46
N ASN A 86 -4.97 -2.90 -22.39
CA ASN A 86 -5.34 -1.61 -22.99
C ASN A 86 -5.44 -0.48 -21.95
N ALA A 87 -4.63 -0.53 -20.89
CA ALA A 87 -4.62 0.53 -19.89
C ALA A 87 -4.15 1.87 -20.48
N PRO A 88 -4.64 2.99 -19.96
CA PRO A 88 -4.15 4.33 -20.32
C PRO A 88 -2.64 4.46 -20.13
N ASN A 89 -2.00 5.30 -20.96
CA ASN A 89 -0.54 5.49 -20.94
C ASN A 89 -0.01 5.98 -19.58
N TRP A 90 -0.78 6.80 -18.86
CA TRP A 90 -0.41 7.27 -17.53
C TRP A 90 -0.30 6.13 -16.51
N VAL A 91 -1.15 5.09 -16.61
CA VAL A 91 -1.11 3.90 -15.73
C VAL A 91 0.16 3.11 -16.01
N LYS A 92 0.49 2.91 -17.29
CA LYS A 92 1.71 2.21 -17.73
C LYS A 92 2.97 2.93 -17.23
N MET A 93 2.98 4.27 -17.29
CA MET A 93 4.10 5.09 -16.85
C MET A 93 4.27 5.09 -15.31
N LEU A 94 3.17 5.12 -14.56
CA LEU A 94 3.20 5.11 -13.09
C LEU A 94 3.38 3.72 -12.48
N TRP A 95 3.07 2.66 -13.20
CA TRP A 95 3.21 1.28 -12.73
C TRP A 95 4.58 0.95 -12.10
N PRO A 96 5.73 1.18 -12.78
CA PRO A 96 7.04 0.89 -12.19
C PRO A 96 7.34 1.74 -10.94
N HIS A 97 6.66 2.88 -10.79
CA HIS A 97 6.80 3.81 -9.67
C HIS A 97 5.90 3.46 -8.47
N CYS A 98 5.01 2.45 -8.58
CA CYS A 98 4.10 2.07 -7.49
C CYS A 98 4.83 1.71 -6.19
N ARG A 99 6.02 1.10 -6.27
CA ARG A 99 6.87 0.87 -5.08
C ARG A 99 7.28 2.18 -4.42
N ALA A 100 7.68 3.17 -5.21
CA ALA A 100 8.07 4.48 -4.69
C ALA A 100 6.86 5.20 -4.06
N LEU A 101 5.70 5.15 -4.70
CA LEU A 101 4.45 5.71 -4.16
C LEU A 101 4.08 5.10 -2.81
N LEU A 102 4.18 3.77 -2.66
CA LEU A 102 3.95 3.10 -1.38
C LEU A 102 4.97 3.53 -0.30
N ILE A 103 6.25 3.64 -0.65
CA ILE A 103 7.29 4.09 0.29
C ILE A 103 7.03 5.55 0.70
N VAL A 104 6.69 6.42 -0.24
CA VAL A 104 6.33 7.82 0.04
C VAL A 104 5.12 7.87 0.97
N ALA A 105 4.09 7.05 0.74
CA ALA A 105 2.93 6.98 1.62
C ALA A 105 3.32 6.55 3.04
N LEU A 106 4.19 5.54 3.20
CA LEU A 106 4.69 5.09 4.49
C LEU A 106 5.50 6.17 5.22
N ILE A 107 6.41 6.85 4.52
CA ILE A 107 7.24 7.92 5.09
C ILE A 107 6.37 9.12 5.48
N PHE A 108 5.40 9.47 4.64
CA PHE A 108 4.48 10.57 4.92
C PHE A 108 3.61 10.26 6.14
N ASP A 109 3.09 9.04 6.25
CA ASP A 109 2.33 8.58 7.42
C ASP A 109 3.19 8.56 8.71
N PHE A 110 4.45 8.14 8.61
CA PHE A 110 5.37 8.20 9.74
C PHE A 110 5.69 9.65 10.14
N THR A 111 5.85 10.55 9.17
CA THR A 111 6.03 11.99 9.42
C THR A 111 4.85 12.59 10.18
N ILE A 112 3.61 12.19 9.85
CA ILE A 112 2.42 12.61 10.62
C ILE A 112 2.53 12.15 12.09
N ASN A 113 2.97 10.91 12.33
CA ASN A 113 3.16 10.41 13.70
C ASN A 113 4.29 11.14 14.44
N LEU A 114 5.36 11.53 13.75
CA LEU A 114 6.43 12.36 14.31
C LEU A 114 5.92 13.75 14.70
N ILE A 115 5.18 14.42 13.81
CA ILE A 115 4.61 15.75 14.09
C ILE A 115 3.65 15.67 15.28
N SER A 116 2.77 14.66 15.27
CA SER A 116 1.84 14.38 16.35
C SER A 116 2.53 14.18 17.70
N PHE A 117 3.71 13.54 17.71
CA PHE A 117 4.48 13.31 18.92
C PHE A 117 5.16 14.58 19.41
N PHE A 118 5.96 15.22 18.55
CA PHE A 118 6.84 16.33 18.96
C PHE A 118 6.10 17.66 19.16
N TYR A 119 5.10 17.96 18.33
CA TYR A 119 4.44 19.27 18.34
C TYR A 119 3.11 19.25 19.07
N TRP A 120 2.32 18.19 18.93
CA TRP A 120 0.97 18.12 19.52
C TRP A 120 0.88 17.25 20.77
N GLN A 121 1.91 16.46 21.07
CA GLN A 121 1.94 15.57 22.24
C GLN A 121 0.74 14.60 22.32
N LEU A 122 0.17 14.22 21.17
CA LEU A 122 -1.02 13.35 21.08
C LEU A 122 -0.67 11.86 21.11
N THR A 123 0.60 11.51 20.96
CA THR A 123 1.09 10.12 20.85
C THR A 123 2.14 9.84 21.94
N SER A 124 2.26 8.59 22.36
CA SER A 124 3.24 8.16 23.35
C SER A 124 4.56 7.68 22.70
N MET A 125 5.66 7.70 23.45
CA MET A 125 6.95 7.16 22.96
C MET A 125 6.86 5.69 22.51
N PRO A 126 6.24 4.78 23.28
CA PRO A 126 6.07 3.39 22.83
C PRO A 126 5.30 3.27 21.51
N TRP A 127 4.28 4.11 21.31
CA TRP A 127 3.52 4.15 20.06
C TRP A 127 4.41 4.55 18.87
N LEU A 128 5.21 5.61 19.03
CA LEU A 128 6.10 6.10 17.98
C LEU A 128 7.16 5.05 17.61
N ILE A 129 7.74 4.36 18.60
CA ILE A 129 8.71 3.27 18.38
C ILE A 129 8.05 2.12 17.61
N CYS A 130 6.85 1.71 18.02
CA CYS A 130 6.11 0.66 17.32
C CYS A 130 5.84 1.03 15.86
N GLN A 131 5.37 2.25 15.59
CA GLN A 131 5.16 2.77 14.24
C GLN A 131 6.45 2.79 13.42
N ALA A 132 7.57 3.23 14.02
CA ALA A 132 8.87 3.26 13.35
C ALA A 132 9.32 1.84 12.93
N LEU A 133 9.18 0.85 13.82
CA LEU A 133 9.52 -0.54 13.54
C LEU A 133 8.66 -1.14 12.42
N ILE A 134 7.34 -0.88 12.44
CA ILE A 134 6.42 -1.35 11.41
C ILE A 134 6.78 -0.73 10.06
N VAL A 135 6.93 0.60 10.00
CA VAL A 135 7.27 1.32 8.77
C VAL A 135 8.59 0.83 8.21
N PHE A 136 9.62 0.68 9.06
CA PHE A 136 10.91 0.14 8.65
C PHE A 136 10.78 -1.27 8.05
N ALA A 137 10.08 -2.17 8.74
CA ALA A 137 9.85 -3.54 8.26
C ALA A 137 9.10 -3.57 6.91
N LEU A 138 8.08 -2.72 6.74
CA LEU A 138 7.31 -2.62 5.48
C LEU A 138 8.17 -2.08 4.33
N ILE A 139 9.01 -1.07 4.58
CA ILE A 139 9.96 -0.56 3.58
C ILE A 139 10.95 -1.67 3.19
N THR A 140 11.51 -2.40 4.16
CA THR A 140 12.40 -3.53 3.87
C THR A 140 11.69 -4.63 3.05
N LEU A 141 10.41 -4.91 3.33
CA LEU A 141 9.62 -5.87 2.54
C LEU A 141 9.44 -5.44 1.08
N CYS A 142 9.32 -4.14 0.80
CA CYS A 142 9.22 -3.59 -0.55
C CYS A 142 10.50 -3.84 -1.40
N PHE A 143 11.67 -3.96 -0.76
CA PHE A 143 12.95 -4.17 -1.48
C PHE A 143 13.39 -5.63 -1.51
N THR A 144 13.09 -6.42 -0.49
CA THR A 144 13.53 -7.83 -0.40
C THR A 144 12.72 -8.78 -1.30
N SER A 145 11.57 -8.35 -1.82
CA SER A 145 10.69 -9.21 -2.62
C SER A 145 11.10 -9.26 -4.10
N LYS A 146 11.77 -10.34 -4.52
CA LYS A 146 12.05 -10.62 -5.94
C LYS A 146 10.78 -10.62 -6.80
N ARG A 147 9.69 -11.22 -6.29
CA ARG A 147 8.37 -11.24 -6.95
C ARG A 147 7.84 -9.83 -7.20
N MET A 148 7.96 -8.92 -6.23
CA MET A 148 7.52 -7.53 -6.39
C MET A 148 8.33 -6.78 -7.45
N HIS A 149 9.64 -7.03 -7.53
CA HIS A 149 10.47 -6.45 -8.57
C HIS A 149 10.03 -6.88 -9.98
N ILE A 150 9.79 -8.17 -10.19
CA ILE A 150 9.27 -8.72 -11.45
C ILE A 150 7.91 -8.11 -11.79
N ASN A 151 6.99 -8.06 -10.82
CA ASN A 151 5.66 -7.48 -11.00
C ASN A 151 5.70 -6.04 -11.51
N LEU A 152 6.64 -5.22 -11.05
CA LEU A 152 6.76 -3.80 -11.41
C LEU A 152 7.41 -3.56 -12.77
N ILE A 153 8.18 -4.52 -13.27
CA ILE A 153 8.75 -4.51 -14.63
C ILE A 153 7.71 -4.98 -15.64
N GLU A 154 6.86 -5.93 -15.23
CA GLU A 154 5.82 -6.49 -16.09
C GLU A 154 4.56 -5.62 -16.15
N PHE A 155 4.11 -5.37 -17.37
CA PHE A 155 2.80 -4.80 -17.63
C PHE A 155 2.05 -5.68 -18.64
N PRO A 156 0.74 -5.96 -18.44
CA PRO A 156 -0.06 -6.75 -19.38
C PRO A 156 0.01 -6.19 -20.80
N GLN A 157 0.23 -7.07 -21.78
CA GLN A 157 0.23 -6.75 -23.20
C GLN A 157 -0.92 -7.47 -23.90
N THR A 158 -1.35 -6.95 -25.05
CA THR A 158 -2.28 -7.67 -25.92
C THR A 158 -1.55 -8.86 -26.51
N LEU A 159 -2.07 -10.07 -26.32
CA LEU A 159 -1.53 -11.24 -27.02
C LEU A 159 -1.71 -11.00 -28.53
N PRO A 160 -0.67 -11.26 -29.36
CA PRO A 160 -0.83 -11.19 -30.80
C PRO A 160 -1.92 -12.19 -31.22
N ASP A 161 -2.92 -11.72 -31.96
CA ASP A 161 -3.94 -12.58 -32.55
C ASP A 161 -3.23 -13.65 -33.39
N LYS A 162 -3.62 -14.92 -33.19
CA LYS A 162 -3.11 -16.07 -33.94
C LYS A 162 -3.47 -15.99 -35.42
#